data_AF-A0A2P6FY83-F1
#
_entry.id   AF-A0A2P6FY83-F1
#
_cell.length_a   1.000
_cell.length_b   1.000
_cell.length_c   1.000
_cell.angle_alpha   90.00
_cell.angle_beta   90.00
_cell.angle_gamma   90.00
#
_symmetry.space_group_name_H-M   'P 1'
#
loop_
_entity.id
_entity.type
_entity.pdbx_description
1 polymer ?
#
loop_
_entity_poly.entity_id
_entity_poly.type
_entity_poly.pdbx_seq_one_letter_code
_entity_poly.pdbx_strand_id
1 'polypeptide(L)'
;EHQDKPFFADLVDFITGGSLVAAVIEGPEAIASWRSMMGATNPAAAAPGTIRGDLATETQMNVTHGSDSPESAAREIALFFPALG
;
A
#
# COMPACT_ATOMS: atom_id res chain seq x y z
N GLU A 1 -10.42 8.64 1.55
CA GLU A 1 -11.02 7.94 0.37
C GLU A 1 -11.88 6.72 0.72
N HIS A 2 -11.94 6.25 1.97
CA HIS A 2 -12.72 5.03 2.32
C HIS A 2 -13.70 5.18 3.48
N GLN A 3 -13.87 6.38 4.06
CA GLN A 3 -14.64 6.58 5.30
C GLN A 3 -16.08 6.03 5.24
N ASP A 4 -16.73 6.10 4.07
CA ASP A 4 -18.12 5.63 3.90
C ASP A 4 -18.23 4.15 3.46
N LYS A 5 -17.11 3.44 3.35
CA LYS A 5 -17.11 2.05 2.86
C LYS A 5 -17.33 1.06 4.01
N PRO A 6 -18.10 -0.02 3.81
CA PRO A 6 -18.45 -0.96 4.88
C PRO A 6 -17.24 -1.66 5.50
N PHE A 7 -16.11 -1.73 4.80
CA PHE A 7 -14.87 -2.34 5.28
C PHE A 7 -13.92 -1.35 6.00
N PHE A 8 -14.31 -0.08 6.16
CA PHE A 8 -13.40 0.96 6.65
C PHE A 8 -12.97 0.73 8.10
N ALA A 9 -13.90 0.31 8.97
CA ALA A 9 -13.60 0.05 10.38
C ALA A 9 -12.56 -1.07 10.51
N ASP A 10 -12.80 -2.21 9.86
CA ASP A 10 -11.87 -3.35 9.85
C ASP A 10 -10.50 -2.96 9.29
N LEU A 11 -10.46 -2.10 8.26
CA LEU A 11 -9.22 -1.62 7.67
C LEU A 11 -8.41 -0.75 8.66
N VAL A 12 -9.08 0.14 9.40
CA VAL A 12 -8.44 0.98 10.41
C VAL A 12 -7.91 0.11 11.56
N ASP A 13 -8.71 -0.83 12.05
CA ASP A 13 -8.31 -1.74 13.12
C ASP A 13 -7.09 -2.58 12.71
N PHE A 14 -7.06 -3.06 11.46
CA PHE A 14 -5.92 -3.82 10.95
C PHE A 14 -4.64 -2.97 10.85
N ILE A 15 -4.71 -1.79 10.20
CA ILE A 15 -3.53 -0.94 9.98
C ILE A 15 -2.97 -0.39 11.29
N THR A 16 -3.82 -0.18 12.30
CA THR A 16 -3.40 0.35 13.61
C THR A 16 -3.14 -0.74 14.66
N GLY A 17 -3.47 -2.00 14.36
CA GLY A 17 -3.35 -3.13 15.28
C GLY A 17 -1.93 -3.65 15.50
N GLY A 18 -0.93 -3.14 14.77
CA GLY A 18 0.46 -3.59 14.88
C GLY A 18 1.47 -2.58 14.36
N SER A 19 2.75 -2.91 14.54
CA SER A 19 3.84 -2.12 13.99
C SER A 19 3.88 -2.23 12.46
N LEU A 20 4.09 -1.09 11.79
CA LEU A 20 4.31 -1.03 10.35
C LEU A 20 5.68 -0.43 10.03
N VAL A 21 6.12 -0.64 8.79
CA VAL A 21 7.28 0.05 8.22
C VAL A 21 6.77 1.04 7.18
N ALA A 22 6.96 2.33 7.43
CA ALA A 22 6.74 3.37 6.44
C ALA A 22 8.06 3.67 5.71
N ALA A 23 8.02 3.85 4.40
CA ALA A 23 9.19 4.16 3.58
C ALA A 23 8.81 5.11 2.43
N VAL A 24 9.78 5.91 2.00
CA VAL A 24 9.69 6.73 0.77
C VAL A 24 10.64 6.14 -0.25
N ILE A 25 10.15 5.83 -1.45
CA ILE A 25 10.92 5.23 -2.54
C ILE A 25 11.06 6.26 -3.65
N GLU A 26 12.29 6.56 -4.05
CA GLU A 26 12.62 7.44 -5.17
C GLU A 26 13.22 6.64 -6.33
N GLY A 27 12.89 7.02 -7.56
CA GLY A 27 13.48 6.45 -8.76
C GLY A 27 12.63 6.72 -10.01
N PRO A 28 13.12 6.29 -11.19
CA PRO A 28 12.36 6.39 -12.44
C PRO A 28 11.03 5.65 -12.31
N GLU A 29 9.92 6.31 -12.63
CA GLU A 29 8.57 5.73 -12.57
C GLU A 29 8.27 5.05 -11.22
N ALA A 30 8.76 5.61 -10.09
CA ALA A 30 8.76 4.94 -8.78
C ALA A 30 7.39 4.37 -8.38
N ILE A 31 6.30 5.11 -8.62
CA ILE A 31 4.93 4.68 -8.34
C ILE A 31 4.57 3.44 -9.16
N ALA A 32 4.76 3.48 -10.47
CA ALA A 32 4.43 2.37 -11.36
C ALA A 32 5.32 1.14 -11.10
N SER A 33 6.61 1.37 -10.86
CA SER A 33 7.60 0.34 -10.51
C SER A 33 7.23 -0.36 -9.20
N TRP A 34 6.95 0.40 -8.14
CA TRP A 34 6.52 -0.16 -6.86
C TRP A 34 5.20 -0.93 -6.98
N ARG A 35 4.21 -0.39 -7.70
CA ARG A 35 2.94 -1.09 -7.93
C ARG A 35 3.11 -2.41 -8.67
N SER A 36 4.05 -2.46 -9.61
CA SER A 36 4.39 -3.69 -10.34
C SER A 36 5.06 -4.72 -9.41
N MET A 37 5.95 -4.28 -8.52
CA MET A 37 6.58 -5.14 -7.51
C MET A 37 5.58 -5.66 -6.47
N MET A 38 4.64 -4.83 -6.02
CA MET A 38 3.59 -5.23 -5.08
C MET A 38 2.69 -6.33 -5.68
N GLY A 39 2.31 -6.19 -6.94
CA GLY A 39 1.34 -7.07 -7.59
C GLY A 39 -0.12 -6.66 -7.37
N ALA A 40 -1.04 -7.41 -7.98
CA ALA A 40 -2.47 -7.13 -7.94
C ALA A 40 -3.02 -7.12 -6.49
N THR A 41 -4.03 -6.29 -6.23
CA THR A 41 -4.62 -6.12 -4.88
C THR A 41 -5.18 -7.43 -4.32
N ASN A 42 -5.80 -8.26 -5.18
CA ASN A 42 -6.21 -9.62 -4.83
C ASN A 42 -5.01 -10.56 -5.04
N PRO A 43 -4.47 -11.19 -3.98
CA PRO A 43 -3.32 -12.09 -4.09
C PRO A 43 -3.54 -13.26 -5.08
N ALA A 44 -4.77 -13.77 -5.19
CA ALA A 44 -5.10 -14.85 -6.13
C ALA A 44 -4.97 -14.43 -7.61
N ALA A 45 -4.95 -13.12 -7.89
CA ALA A 45 -4.73 -12.56 -9.22
C ALA A 45 -3.34 -11.92 -9.38
N ALA A 46 -2.50 -11.95 -8.33
CA ALA A 46 -1.15 -11.43 -8.38
C ALA A 46 -0.21 -12.44 -9.04
N ALA A 47 0.74 -11.94 -9.84
CA ALA A 47 1.69 -12.82 -10.52
C ALA A 47 2.72 -13.40 -9.53
N PRO A 48 3.20 -14.64 -9.73
CA PRO A 48 4.33 -15.18 -8.97
C PRO A 48 5.56 -14.26 -9.05
N GLY A 49 6.27 -14.09 -7.93
CA GLY A 49 7.42 -13.18 -7.81
C GLY A 49 7.04 -11.74 -7.39
N THR A 50 5.75 -11.41 -7.33
CA THR A 50 5.29 -10.15 -6.72
C THR A 50 5.12 -10.34 -5.22
N ILE A 51 5.23 -9.26 -4.45
CA ILE A 51 5.15 -9.34 -2.98
C ILE A 51 3.81 -9.97 -2.55
N ARG A 52 2.69 -9.55 -3.16
CA ARG A 52 1.37 -10.11 -2.86
C ARG A 52 1.20 -11.53 -3.37
N GLY A 53 1.73 -11.85 -4.55
CA GLY A 53 1.65 -13.20 -5.10
C GLY A 53 2.37 -14.23 -4.23
N ASP A 54 3.50 -13.83 -3.63
CA ASP A 54 4.35 -14.75 -2.87
C ASP A 54 4.01 -14.77 -1.36
N LEU A 55 3.54 -13.67 -0.78
CA LEU A 55 3.43 -13.52 0.68
C LEU A 55 2.01 -13.27 1.20
N ALA A 56 1.05 -12.85 0.37
CA ALA A 56 -0.30 -12.54 0.84
C ALA A 56 -1.28 -13.70 0.65
N THR A 57 -2.16 -13.90 1.62
CA THR A 57 -3.22 -14.92 1.57
C THR A 57 -4.61 -14.33 1.35
N GLU A 58 -4.82 -13.07 1.75
CA GLU A 58 -6.12 -12.42 1.76
C GLU A 58 -6.04 -10.99 1.20
N THR A 59 -7.13 -10.52 0.58
CA THR A 59 -7.16 -9.19 -0.06
C THR A 59 -7.04 -8.05 0.95
N GLN A 60 -7.63 -8.19 2.15
CA GLN A 60 -7.56 -7.17 3.20
C GLN A 60 -6.18 -7.14 3.89
N MET A 61 -5.50 -8.29 3.96
CA MET A 61 -4.19 -8.45 4.60
C MET A 61 -3.11 -8.73 3.55
N ASN A 62 -2.99 -7.84 2.57
CA ASN A 62 -2.16 -8.06 1.38
C ASN A 62 -0.70 -7.58 1.52
N VAL A 63 -0.17 -7.54 2.75
CA VAL A 63 1.24 -7.31 3.10
C VAL A 63 1.79 -5.90 2.81
N THR A 64 1.39 -5.23 1.73
CA THR A 64 1.96 -3.95 1.30
C THR A 64 0.91 -2.93 0.85
N HIS A 65 1.22 -1.66 1.07
CA HIS A 65 0.52 -0.50 0.52
C HIS A 65 1.46 0.29 -0.39
N GLY A 66 0.88 1.03 -1.33
CA GLY A 66 1.61 1.98 -2.15
C GLY A 66 0.65 2.94 -2.83
N SER A 67 1.09 4.19 -2.95
CA SER A 67 0.33 5.25 -3.60
C SER A 67 0.03 4.91 -5.06
N ASP A 68 -1.08 5.44 -5.58
CA ASP A 68 -1.59 5.14 -6.92
C ASP A 68 -1.34 6.24 -7.95
N SER A 69 -0.94 7.43 -7.50
CA SER A 69 -0.78 8.66 -8.27
C SER A 69 0.22 9.61 -7.59
N PRO A 70 0.82 10.57 -8.32
CA PRO A 70 1.68 11.58 -7.72
C PRO A 70 0.99 12.38 -6.60
N GLU A 71 -0.30 12.66 -6.75
CA GLU A 71 -1.11 13.39 -5.78
C GLU A 71 -1.31 12.58 -4.49
N SER A 72 -1.61 11.28 -4.60
CA SER A 72 -1.72 10.41 -3.42
C SER A 72 -0.36 10.21 -2.74
N ALA A 73 0.71 10.07 -3.53
CA ALA A 73 2.07 9.95 -3.01
C ALA A 73 2.50 11.18 -2.20
N ALA A 74 2.31 12.39 -2.74
CA ALA A 74 2.67 13.62 -2.02
C ALA A 74 1.91 13.76 -0.70
N ARG A 75 0.61 13.47 -0.70
CA ARG A 75 -0.24 13.50 0.50
C ARG A 75 0.19 12.45 1.54
N GLU A 76 0.48 11.23 1.12
CA GLU A 76 0.88 10.13 2.00
C GLU A 76 2.28 10.36 2.59
N ILE A 77 3.22 10.89 1.80
CA ILE A 77 4.56 11.27 2.29
C ILE A 77 4.45 12.36 3.35
N ALA A 78 3.67 13.41 3.11
CA ALA A 78 3.46 14.47 4.10
C ALA A 78 2.78 13.98 5.39
N LEU A 79 1.94 12.94 5.31
CA LEU A 79 1.28 12.33 6.46
C LEU A 79 2.26 11.56 7.37
N PHE A 80 3.13 10.73 6.79
CA PHE A 80 4.06 9.88 7.55
C PHE A 80 5.39 10.59 7.86
N PHE A 81 5.82 11.51 7.00
CA PHE A 81 7.11 12.19 7.06
C PHE A 81 6.94 13.70 6.87
N PRO A 82 6.35 14.42 7.83
CA PRO A 82 6.04 15.85 7.70
C PRO A 82 7.27 16.76 7.55
N ALA A 83 8.48 16.26 7.86
CA ALA A 83 9.74 16.98 7.66
C ALA A 83 10.34 16.80 6.25
N LEU A 84 9.75 15.94 5.41
CA LEU A 84 10.15 15.71 4.01
C LEU A 84 9.24 16.44 3.01
N GLY A 85 8.14 17.06 3.48
CA GLY A 85 7.15 17.77 2.68
C GLY A 85 7.33 19.28 2.69
#